data_AF-A0A813PWL2-F1
#
_entry.id   AF-A0A813PWL2-F1
#
_cell.length_a   1.000
_cell.length_b   1.000
_cell.length_c   1.000
_cell.angle_alpha   90.00
_cell.angle_beta   90.00
_cell.angle_gamma   90.00
#
_symmetry.space_group_name_H-M   'P 1'
#
loop_
_entity.id
_entity.type
_entity.pdbx_description
1 polymer ?
#
loop_
_entity_poly.entity_id
_entity_poly.type
_entity_poly.pdbx_seq_one_letter_code
_entity_poly.pdbx_strand_id
1 'polypeptide(L)'
;MLFEIYFFLLYLTTNFALQLNFYTSVGQFRDEILVNNGYFQTYFTNEEYHAIIPGTIDFPDQKLIEQDLYNSNEELRNTDVYIHLNQCENSQTLKAQLIDPYLFLIKYSSLRYMYVKREQIEFSKDPLMDGMILSVRLENETITKTNITYLTRGLSWTPRYEVIINDDQSAVLRALADINNEHERSYNITSSQLITGSVPIASASHRVPTSIDTQRIEYLASPMMDTSSSISSKPDSTNFGTYSYNITRQFHLRPKSIKTFPFLTTTIKFNYTLETTTYLSTGTTYGLFQRVFIIQPSEFLPAGTITFYLASTGITLGQGRLIDTPKQSEQKINLGNDPDVKFHIISIITAVRQTPIYGQDLSVNVTISNPKDNQIVSVTLNINSGYRNTTLIRRNQSSSNITIDQDLNNKALLIIRAMIQPNEDETCMFAVIQSN
;
A
#
# COMPACT_ATOMS: atom_id res chain seq x y z
N MET A 1 -57.10 10.53 -15.03
CA MET A 1 -56.26 11.32 -14.12
C MET A 1 -55.00 10.49 -13.88
N LEU A 2 -54.01 10.67 -14.75
CA LEU A 2 -52.74 9.92 -14.74
C LEU A 2 -51.79 10.63 -13.79
N PHE A 3 -51.34 9.95 -12.74
CA PHE A 3 -50.29 10.43 -11.85
C PHE A 3 -48.94 10.26 -12.56
N GLU A 4 -48.35 11.35 -13.03
CA GLU A 4 -46.92 11.40 -13.36
C GLU A 4 -46.13 11.33 -12.05
N ILE A 5 -45.46 10.19 -11.83
CA ILE A 5 -44.50 10.02 -10.75
C ILE A 5 -43.22 10.73 -11.20
N TYR A 6 -43.01 11.96 -10.74
CA TYR A 6 -41.75 12.66 -10.91
C TYR A 6 -40.65 11.98 -10.08
N PHE A 7 -39.81 11.18 -10.74
CA PHE A 7 -38.55 10.70 -10.17
C PHE A 7 -37.59 11.90 -10.02
N PHE A 8 -37.53 12.45 -8.81
CA PHE A 8 -36.50 13.41 -8.44
C PHE A 8 -35.18 12.64 -8.35
N LEU A 9 -34.31 12.83 -9.34
CA LEU A 9 -32.92 12.40 -9.25
C LEU A 9 -32.27 13.29 -8.18
N LEU A 10 -32.16 12.78 -6.95
CA LEU A 10 -31.40 13.44 -5.91
C LEU A 10 -29.93 13.45 -6.35
N TYR A 11 -29.43 14.61 -6.77
CA TYR A 11 -28.00 14.87 -6.67
C TYR A 11 -27.65 14.70 -5.19
N LEU A 12 -26.91 13.65 -4.86
CA LEU A 12 -26.34 13.40 -3.54
C LEU A 12 -25.31 14.50 -3.23
N THR A 13 -25.77 15.72 -2.93
CA THR A 13 -25.01 16.74 -2.19
C THR A 13 -25.28 16.63 -0.69
N THR A 14 -25.84 15.51 -0.27
CA THR A 14 -26.10 15.18 1.12
C THR A 14 -24.79 14.89 1.82
N ASN A 15 -24.50 15.71 2.84
CA ASN A 15 -23.51 15.44 3.88
C ASN A 15 -23.88 14.15 4.62
N PHE A 16 -23.67 12.99 4.00
CA PHE A 16 -23.81 11.72 4.72
C PHE A 16 -22.58 11.49 5.58
N ALA A 17 -22.84 10.90 6.75
CA ALA A 17 -21.82 10.44 7.65
C ALA A 17 -21.14 9.23 7.01
N LEU A 18 -20.13 9.49 6.18
CA LEU A 18 -19.46 8.41 5.47
C LEU A 18 -18.57 7.63 6.43
N GLN A 19 -18.78 6.31 6.47
CA GLN A 19 -17.88 5.37 7.13
C GLN A 19 -16.97 4.75 6.08
N LEU A 20 -15.66 4.94 6.23
CA LEU A 20 -14.67 4.35 5.33
C LEU A 20 -13.72 3.43 6.08
N ASN A 21 -13.55 2.22 5.59
CA ASN A 21 -12.44 1.36 6.02
C ASN A 21 -11.37 1.38 4.94
N PHE A 22 -10.14 1.71 5.29
CA PHE A 22 -9.01 1.73 4.36
C PHE A 22 -8.19 0.47 4.55
N TYR A 23 -8.02 -0.29 3.49
CA TYR A 23 -7.05 -1.37 3.38
C TYR A 23 -5.82 -0.85 2.63
N THR A 24 -4.70 -1.56 2.73
CA THR A 24 -3.43 -1.12 2.12
C THR A 24 -3.51 -0.91 0.60
N SER A 25 -4.42 -1.62 -0.08
CA SER A 25 -4.61 -1.55 -1.53
C SER A 25 -5.98 -1.08 -2.00
N VAL A 26 -6.97 -0.99 -1.11
CA VAL A 26 -8.37 -0.68 -1.45
C VAL A 26 -9.07 0.04 -0.31
N GLY A 27 -10.16 0.75 -0.59
CA GLY A 27 -11.07 1.28 0.41
C GLY A 27 -12.39 0.54 0.36
N GLN A 28 -13.04 0.38 1.50
CA GLN A 28 -14.42 -0.04 1.61
C GLN A 28 -15.27 1.19 1.91
N PHE A 29 -16.22 1.43 1.01
CA PHE A 29 -17.27 2.40 1.18
C PHE A 29 -18.41 1.76 1.96
N ARG A 30 -18.93 2.44 2.98
CA ARG A 30 -20.20 2.13 3.62
C ARG A 30 -20.99 3.41 3.80
N ASP A 31 -22.17 3.45 3.22
CA ASP A 31 -23.01 4.64 3.23
C ASP A 31 -24.47 4.29 3.49
N GLU A 32 -25.15 5.16 4.24
CA GLU A 32 -26.58 5.04 4.48
C GLU A 32 -27.32 5.67 3.30
N ILE A 33 -28.16 4.89 2.64
CA ILE A 33 -28.95 5.31 1.49
C ILE A 33 -30.43 5.31 1.82
N LEU A 34 -31.16 6.23 1.19
CA LEU A 34 -32.61 6.28 1.25
C LEU A 34 -33.18 5.34 0.19
N VAL A 35 -34.16 4.53 0.58
CA VAL A 35 -34.87 3.59 -0.29
C VAL A 35 -36.33 4.02 -0.39
N ASN A 36 -36.91 3.92 -1.58
CA ASN A 36 -38.31 4.27 -1.81
C ASN A 36 -39.07 3.05 -2.37
N ASN A 37 -40.01 2.51 -1.59
CA ASN A 37 -40.78 1.31 -1.93
C ASN A 37 -39.90 0.13 -2.39
N GLY A 38 -38.79 -0.11 -1.70
CA GLY A 38 -37.82 -1.16 -2.06
C GLY A 38 -36.92 -0.82 -3.24
N TYR A 39 -37.04 0.35 -3.87
CA TYR A 39 -36.19 0.79 -4.98
C TYR A 39 -35.14 1.80 -4.53
N PHE A 40 -33.93 1.63 -5.07
CA PHE A 40 -32.81 2.56 -4.92
C PHE A 40 -32.11 2.75 -6.27
N GLN A 41 -31.73 3.98 -6.57
CA GLN A 41 -30.93 4.31 -7.73
C GLN A 41 -29.81 5.26 -7.33
N THR A 42 -28.60 5.00 -7.81
CA THR A 42 -27.46 5.91 -7.64
C THR A 42 -26.63 5.99 -8.91
N TYR A 43 -25.85 7.06 -9.01
CA TYR A 43 -24.98 7.35 -10.15
C TYR A 43 -23.51 7.29 -9.70
N PHE A 44 -22.69 6.64 -10.53
CA PHE A 44 -21.24 6.64 -10.45
C PHE A 44 -20.68 7.30 -11.69
N THR A 45 -19.68 8.16 -11.55
CA THR A 45 -18.90 8.58 -12.72
C THR A 45 -18.20 7.37 -13.34
N ASN A 46 -17.80 7.46 -14.61
CA ASN A 46 -17.00 6.41 -15.23
C ASN A 46 -15.74 6.11 -14.40
N GLU A 47 -15.05 7.14 -13.89
CA GLU A 47 -13.87 6.95 -13.04
C GLU A 47 -14.20 6.15 -11.76
N GLU A 48 -15.24 6.56 -11.02
CA GLU A 48 -15.66 5.86 -9.80
C GLU A 48 -16.02 4.41 -10.08
N TYR A 49 -16.79 4.17 -11.15
CA TYR A 49 -17.23 2.85 -11.53
C TYR A 49 -16.05 1.92 -11.85
N HIS A 50 -15.08 2.39 -12.65
CA HIS A 50 -13.90 1.59 -13.00
C HIS A 50 -12.99 1.32 -11.79
N ALA A 51 -13.06 2.16 -10.76
CA ALA A 51 -12.35 1.95 -9.51
C ALA A 51 -13.06 0.92 -8.60
N ILE A 52 -14.38 0.76 -8.70
CA ILE A 52 -15.13 -0.24 -7.94
C ILE A 52 -14.65 -1.65 -8.32
N ILE A 53 -14.47 -2.51 -7.31
CA ILE A 53 -14.11 -3.90 -7.53
C ILE A 53 -15.37 -4.68 -7.92
N PRO A 54 -15.38 -5.35 -9.09
CA PRO A 54 -16.55 -6.09 -9.54
C PRO A 54 -17.03 -7.11 -8.51
N GLY A 55 -18.35 -7.20 -8.33
CA GLY A 55 -18.98 -8.14 -7.39
C GLY A 55 -18.91 -7.73 -5.91
N THR A 56 -18.45 -6.52 -5.59
CA THR A 56 -18.35 -6.06 -4.19
C THR A 56 -19.47 -5.12 -3.75
N ILE A 57 -20.31 -4.66 -4.68
CA ILE A 57 -21.51 -3.89 -4.34
C ILE A 57 -22.50 -4.82 -3.63
N ASP A 58 -22.84 -4.48 -2.40
CA ASP A 58 -23.68 -5.31 -1.54
C ASP A 58 -24.55 -4.43 -0.61
N PHE A 59 -25.61 -5.05 -0.09
CA PHE A 59 -26.58 -4.47 0.85
C PHE A 59 -26.66 -5.40 2.07
N PRO A 60 -25.72 -5.30 3.03
CA PRO A 60 -25.47 -6.35 4.02
C PRO A 60 -26.69 -6.75 4.86
N ASP A 61 -27.60 -5.81 5.07
CA ASP A 61 -28.78 -5.97 5.93
C ASP A 61 -30.03 -6.40 5.14
N GLN A 62 -29.93 -6.60 3.81
CA GLN A 62 -31.06 -6.72 2.90
C GLN A 62 -30.92 -7.87 1.90
N LYS A 63 -32.08 -8.40 1.46
CA LYS A 63 -32.11 -9.34 0.34
C LYS A 63 -32.38 -8.60 -0.95
N LEU A 64 -31.47 -8.77 -1.89
CA LEU A 64 -31.56 -8.24 -3.26
C LEU A 64 -32.54 -9.09 -4.09
N ILE A 65 -33.47 -8.46 -4.79
CA ILE A 65 -34.28 -9.10 -5.85
C ILE A 65 -33.59 -8.91 -7.20
N GLU A 66 -33.23 -7.66 -7.51
CA GLU A 66 -32.75 -7.26 -8.83
C GLU A 66 -31.70 -6.16 -8.68
N GLN A 67 -30.68 -6.23 -9.53
CA GLN A 67 -29.65 -5.22 -9.64
C GLN A 67 -29.28 -5.04 -11.11
N ASP A 68 -29.50 -3.83 -11.61
CA ASP A 68 -29.12 -3.43 -12.94
C ASP A 68 -28.04 -2.36 -12.86
N LEU A 69 -27.09 -2.47 -13.78
CA LEU A 69 -26.04 -1.50 -13.96
C LEU A 69 -25.92 -1.17 -15.44
N TYR A 70 -26.17 0.09 -15.79
CA TYR A 70 -26.19 0.54 -17.18
C TYR A 70 -25.60 1.95 -17.31
N ASN A 71 -25.15 2.31 -18.51
CA ASN A 71 -24.57 3.63 -18.74
C ASN A 71 -25.68 4.71 -18.70
N SER A 72 -25.39 5.86 -18.08
CA SER A 72 -26.35 6.96 -17.91
C SER A 72 -26.94 7.49 -19.22
N ASN A 73 -26.21 7.36 -20.34
CA ASN A 73 -26.70 7.73 -21.66
C ASN A 73 -27.93 6.92 -22.08
N GLU A 74 -28.16 5.72 -21.53
CA GLU A 74 -29.39 4.95 -21.78
C GLU A 74 -30.66 5.68 -21.33
N GLU A 75 -30.58 6.53 -20.29
CA GLU A 75 -31.73 7.34 -19.87
C GLU A 75 -32.13 8.38 -20.92
N LEU A 76 -31.22 8.70 -21.85
CA LEU A 76 -31.48 9.63 -22.96
C LEU A 76 -32.22 8.95 -24.12
N ARG A 77 -32.34 7.61 -24.10
CA ARG A 77 -33.04 6.86 -25.14
C ARG A 77 -34.53 7.23 -25.14
N ASN A 78 -35.03 7.50 -26.33
CA ASN A 78 -36.38 7.98 -26.64
C ASN A 78 -36.74 9.35 -26.04
N THR A 79 -35.77 10.13 -25.57
CA THR A 79 -36.03 11.49 -25.07
C THR A 79 -36.23 12.49 -26.21
N ASP A 80 -37.09 13.48 -25.99
CA ASP A 80 -37.29 14.60 -26.91
C ASP A 80 -36.07 15.54 -26.86
N VAL A 81 -35.49 15.84 -28.01
CA VAL A 81 -34.33 16.72 -28.20
C VAL A 81 -34.58 17.74 -29.31
N TYR A 82 -33.83 18.85 -29.27
CA TYR A 82 -33.83 19.87 -30.32
C TYR A 82 -32.49 19.85 -31.06
N ILE A 83 -32.55 19.91 -32.39
CA ILE A 83 -31.37 19.76 -33.24
C ILE A 83 -31.10 21.05 -33.98
N HIS A 84 -29.90 21.61 -33.81
CA HIS A 84 -29.45 22.81 -34.49
C HIS A 84 -28.70 22.46 -35.77
N LEU A 85 -29.36 22.67 -36.90
CA LEU A 85 -28.78 22.46 -38.22
C LEU A 85 -28.16 23.77 -38.71
N ASN A 86 -26.83 23.87 -38.62
CA ASN A 86 -26.08 24.98 -39.22
C ASN A 86 -25.91 24.72 -40.72
N GLN A 87 -26.93 25.07 -41.51
CA GLN A 87 -26.83 25.10 -42.97
C GLN A 87 -26.63 26.54 -43.41
N CYS A 88 -25.37 26.87 -43.74
CA CYS A 88 -24.79 28.00 -44.47
C CYS A 88 -25.40 29.42 -44.48
N GLU A 89 -26.57 29.71 -43.91
CA GLU A 89 -27.12 31.08 -43.76
C GLU A 89 -28.41 31.14 -42.92
N ASN A 90 -29.06 30.02 -42.58
CA ASN A 90 -30.23 29.98 -41.70
C ASN A 90 -30.10 28.87 -40.65
N SER A 91 -30.08 29.21 -39.36
CA SER A 91 -30.13 28.24 -38.27
C SER A 91 -31.57 27.71 -38.14
N GLN A 92 -31.78 26.44 -38.46
CA GLN A 92 -33.05 25.76 -38.25
C GLN A 92 -32.96 24.83 -37.04
N THR A 93 -33.93 24.94 -36.13
CA THR A 93 -34.10 24.02 -35.00
C THR A 93 -35.15 22.98 -35.34
N LEU A 94 -34.81 21.70 -35.20
CA LEU A 94 -35.69 20.56 -35.50
C LEU A 94 -35.98 19.78 -34.21
N LYS A 95 -37.25 19.58 -33.87
CA LYS A 95 -37.64 18.69 -32.78
C LYS A 95 -37.52 17.23 -33.24
N ALA A 96 -36.84 16.40 -32.45
CA ALA A 96 -36.63 14.99 -32.74
C ALA A 96 -36.63 14.15 -31.45
N GLN A 97 -36.64 12.82 -31.59
CA GLN A 97 -36.44 11.88 -30.50
C GLN A 97 -35.07 11.19 -30.64
N LEU A 98 -34.31 11.11 -29.56
CA LEU A 98 -33.01 10.43 -29.55
C LEU A 98 -33.22 8.91 -29.45
N ILE A 99 -32.90 8.16 -30.49
CA ILE A 99 -33.14 6.71 -30.57
C ILE A 99 -31.93 5.91 -30.11
N ASP A 100 -30.72 6.34 -30.48
CA ASP A 100 -29.47 5.75 -30.01
C ASP A 100 -28.58 6.85 -29.43
N PRO A 101 -28.35 6.85 -28.10
CA PRO A 101 -27.58 7.89 -27.45
C PRO A 101 -26.06 7.76 -27.66
N TYR A 102 -25.53 6.60 -28.05
CA TYR A 102 -24.09 6.43 -28.31
C TYR A 102 -23.71 6.84 -29.72
N LEU A 103 -24.60 6.55 -30.67
CA LEU A 103 -24.40 6.93 -32.08
C LEU A 103 -25.03 8.28 -32.42
N PHE A 104 -25.75 8.89 -31.48
CA PHE A 104 -26.55 10.11 -31.71
C PHE A 104 -27.51 9.96 -32.90
N LEU A 105 -28.19 8.81 -32.97
CA LEU A 105 -29.23 8.54 -33.96
C LEU A 105 -30.54 9.16 -33.50
N ILE A 106 -31.10 10.07 -34.30
CA ILE A 106 -32.37 10.74 -34.00
C ILE A 106 -33.48 10.29 -34.94
N LYS A 107 -34.74 10.37 -34.48
CA LYS A 107 -35.97 10.23 -35.26
C LYS A 107 -36.72 11.56 -35.27
N TYR A 108 -36.80 12.20 -36.42
CA TYR A 108 -37.41 13.55 -36.56
C TYR A 108 -38.74 13.55 -37.33
N SER A 109 -39.15 12.40 -37.87
CA SER A 109 -40.51 12.17 -38.39
C SER A 109 -40.82 10.67 -38.31
N SER A 110 -42.05 10.27 -38.62
CA SER A 110 -42.54 8.89 -38.42
C SER A 110 -41.64 7.80 -39.00
N LEU A 111 -40.95 8.06 -40.11
CA LEU A 111 -40.09 7.11 -40.82
C LEU A 111 -38.70 7.64 -41.18
N ARG A 112 -38.28 8.81 -40.67
CA ARG A 112 -36.96 9.38 -40.99
C ARG A 112 -36.05 9.45 -39.79
N TYR A 113 -34.84 8.97 -40.00
CA TYR A 113 -33.75 8.93 -39.03
C TYR A 113 -32.54 9.66 -39.58
N MET A 114 -31.69 10.20 -38.71
CA MET A 114 -30.45 10.86 -39.09
C MET A 114 -29.43 10.72 -37.96
N TYR A 115 -28.15 10.58 -38.31
CA TYR A 115 -27.05 10.73 -37.36
C TYR A 115 -26.68 12.20 -37.25
N VAL A 116 -26.55 12.69 -36.03
CA VAL A 116 -26.15 14.08 -35.74
C VAL A 116 -24.92 14.08 -34.85
N LYS A 117 -24.18 15.18 -34.81
CA LYS A 117 -23.08 15.34 -33.84
C LYS A 117 -23.65 15.80 -32.51
N ARG A 118 -22.96 15.46 -31.40
CA ARG A 118 -23.37 15.85 -30.04
C ARG A 118 -23.57 17.36 -29.91
N GLU A 119 -22.71 18.17 -30.53
CA GLU A 119 -22.77 19.63 -30.45
C GLU A 119 -23.99 20.23 -31.15
N GLN A 120 -24.70 19.44 -31.96
CA GLN A 120 -25.92 19.85 -32.64
C GLN A 120 -27.17 19.53 -31.81
N ILE A 121 -27.03 18.81 -30.70
CA ILE A 121 -28.16 18.38 -29.86
C ILE A 121 -28.29 19.32 -28.66
N GLU A 122 -29.45 19.93 -28.54
CA GLU A 122 -29.91 20.57 -27.32
C GLU A 122 -30.89 19.63 -26.62
N PHE A 123 -30.54 19.21 -25.40
CA PHE A 123 -31.39 18.33 -24.59
C PHE A 123 -32.47 19.14 -23.89
N SER A 124 -33.69 18.60 -23.85
CA SER A 124 -34.82 19.23 -23.13
C SER A 124 -34.63 19.28 -21.61
N LYS A 125 -33.77 18.40 -21.08
CA LYS A 125 -33.29 18.34 -19.70
C LYS A 125 -31.79 18.08 -19.75
N ASP A 126 -31.01 18.75 -18.91
CA ASP A 126 -29.57 18.50 -18.83
C ASP A 126 -29.32 17.00 -18.60
N PRO A 127 -28.61 16.33 -19.53
CA PRO A 127 -28.31 14.92 -19.37
C PRO A 127 -27.39 14.74 -18.16
N LEU A 128 -27.48 13.59 -17.50
CA LEU A 128 -26.47 13.23 -16.53
C LEU A 128 -25.10 13.19 -17.21
N MET A 129 -24.05 13.44 -16.41
CA MET A 129 -22.70 13.22 -16.90
C MET A 129 -22.53 11.76 -17.33
N ASP A 130 -21.56 11.52 -18.20
CA ASP A 130 -21.25 10.17 -18.67
C ASP A 130 -20.74 9.32 -17.50
N GLY A 131 -21.42 8.20 -17.24
CA GLY A 131 -21.19 7.37 -16.07
C GLY A 131 -22.08 6.13 -16.06
N MET A 132 -22.14 5.47 -14.91
CA MET A 132 -22.97 4.29 -14.69
C MET A 132 -24.06 4.57 -13.66
N ILE A 133 -25.25 4.06 -13.95
CA ILE A 133 -26.39 4.08 -13.04
C ILE A 133 -26.55 2.68 -12.48
N LEU A 134 -26.54 2.60 -11.15
CA LEU A 134 -26.89 1.40 -10.40
C LEU A 134 -28.36 1.54 -9.98
N SER A 135 -29.21 0.62 -10.47
CA SER A 135 -30.60 0.48 -10.07
C SER A 135 -30.77 -0.83 -9.29
N VAL A 136 -31.43 -0.76 -8.13
CA VAL A 136 -31.55 -1.88 -7.20
C VAL A 136 -32.99 -2.00 -6.73
N ARG A 137 -33.49 -3.23 -6.71
CA ARG A 137 -34.74 -3.61 -6.08
C ARG A 137 -34.49 -4.57 -4.93
N LEU A 138 -34.93 -4.19 -3.74
CA LEU A 138 -34.86 -4.97 -2.51
C LEU A 138 -36.16 -5.74 -2.28
N GLU A 139 -36.08 -6.85 -1.55
CA GLU A 139 -37.26 -7.67 -1.23
C GLU A 139 -38.26 -6.98 -0.30
N ASN A 140 -37.75 -6.21 0.66
CA ASN A 140 -38.60 -5.54 1.64
C ASN A 140 -38.93 -4.10 1.20
N GLU A 141 -40.13 -3.93 0.65
CA GLU A 141 -40.62 -2.63 0.16
C GLU A 141 -40.92 -1.62 1.28
N THR A 142 -41.01 -2.04 2.56
CA THR A 142 -41.30 -1.13 3.68
C THR A 142 -40.07 -0.39 4.21
N ILE A 143 -38.88 -0.70 3.67
CA ILE A 143 -37.63 -0.11 4.15
C ILE A 143 -37.42 1.26 3.52
N THR A 144 -37.11 2.23 4.37
CA THR A 144 -36.83 3.62 3.98
C THR A 144 -35.36 3.97 4.02
N LYS A 145 -34.54 3.16 4.70
CA LYS A 145 -33.10 3.35 4.89
C LYS A 145 -32.36 2.02 4.91
N THR A 146 -31.22 1.96 4.24
CA THR A 146 -30.33 0.80 4.31
C THR A 146 -28.88 1.20 4.07
N ASN A 147 -27.94 0.26 4.22
CA ASN A 147 -26.53 0.49 3.93
C ASN A 147 -26.16 -0.11 2.58
N ILE A 148 -25.46 0.66 1.76
CA ILE A 148 -24.70 0.15 0.61
C ILE A 148 -23.23 -0.01 1.01
N THR A 149 -22.62 -1.12 0.63
CA THR A 149 -21.18 -1.33 0.79
C THR A 149 -20.53 -1.74 -0.51
N TYR A 150 -19.31 -1.28 -0.77
CA TYR A 150 -18.50 -1.76 -1.90
C TYR A 150 -17.00 -1.50 -1.68
N LEU A 151 -16.16 -2.25 -2.39
CA LEU A 151 -14.71 -2.02 -2.41
C LEU A 151 -14.33 -1.17 -3.62
N THR A 152 -13.41 -0.23 -3.44
CA THR A 152 -12.85 0.63 -4.50
C THR A 152 -11.33 0.64 -4.45
N ARG A 153 -10.70 0.62 -5.62
CA ARG A 153 -9.25 0.83 -5.79
C ARG A 153 -8.85 2.30 -5.72
N GLY A 154 -9.80 3.21 -5.83
CA GLY A 154 -9.54 4.66 -5.82
C GLY A 154 -9.30 5.22 -4.41
N LEU A 155 -9.39 4.39 -3.38
CA LEU A 155 -9.05 4.75 -2.01
C LEU A 155 -8.05 3.71 -1.48
N SER A 156 -7.01 4.15 -0.80
CA SER A 156 -6.03 3.26 -0.16
C SER A 156 -5.31 4.00 0.96
N TRP A 157 -4.52 3.27 1.75
CA TRP A 157 -3.60 3.91 2.69
C TRP A 157 -2.26 3.18 2.74
N THR A 158 -1.21 3.91 3.11
CA THR A 158 0.12 3.34 3.32
C THR A 158 0.71 3.86 4.64
N PRO A 159 1.35 3.00 5.46
CA PRO A 159 2.03 3.44 6.66
C PRO A 159 3.41 4.02 6.32
N ARG A 160 3.75 5.11 7.00
CA ARG A 160 5.05 5.78 6.99
C ARG A 160 5.53 5.96 8.42
N TYR A 161 6.77 5.60 8.69
CA TYR A 161 7.35 5.62 10.03
C TYR A 161 8.48 6.64 10.13
N GLU A 162 8.53 7.30 11.28
CA GLU A 162 9.60 8.20 11.66
C GLU A 162 10.18 7.71 12.98
N VAL A 163 11.45 7.32 12.97
CA VAL A 163 12.19 6.94 14.18
C VAL A 163 13.07 8.12 14.57
N ILE A 164 12.83 8.65 15.76
CA ILE A 164 13.59 9.75 16.33
C ILE A 164 14.49 9.16 17.39
N ILE A 165 15.81 9.23 17.16
CA ILE A 165 16.84 8.74 18.07
C ILE A 165 17.32 9.91 18.93
N ASN A 166 17.21 9.75 20.23
CA ASN A 166 17.65 10.71 21.22
C ASN A 166 19.14 10.52 21.56
N ASP A 167 19.76 11.52 22.18
CA ASP A 167 21.19 11.48 22.52
C ASP A 167 21.53 10.41 23.58
N ASP A 168 20.54 9.96 24.36
CA ASP A 168 20.66 8.86 25.32
C ASP A 168 20.47 7.46 24.69
N GLN A 169 20.53 7.38 23.35
CA GLN A 169 20.27 6.19 22.53
C GLN A 169 18.85 5.60 22.67
N SER A 170 17.92 6.29 23.35
CA SER A 170 16.51 5.93 23.31
C SER A 170 15.88 6.33 21.97
N ALA A 171 14.87 5.59 21.52
CA ALA A 171 14.20 5.86 20.26
C ALA A 171 12.68 5.88 20.41
N VAL A 172 12.05 6.89 19.79
CA VAL A 172 10.59 7.01 19.68
C VAL A 172 10.20 6.79 18.23
N LEU A 173 9.23 5.91 18.00
CA LEU A 173 8.65 5.66 16.69
C LEU A 173 7.30 6.37 16.58
N ARG A 174 7.15 7.19 15.54
CA ARG A 174 5.89 7.80 15.12
C ARG A 174 5.44 7.13 13.83
N ALA A 175 4.23 6.62 13.82
CA ALA A 175 3.62 6.04 12.64
C ALA A 175 2.54 6.98 12.10
N LEU A 176 2.68 7.28 10.81
CA LEU A 176 1.82 8.13 10.02
C LEU A 176 1.12 7.25 8.97
N ALA A 177 -0.15 7.53 8.70
CA ALA A 177 -0.93 6.89 7.66
C ALA A 177 -1.15 7.91 6.54
N ASP A 178 -0.62 7.61 5.36
CA ASP A 178 -0.86 8.37 4.14
C ASP A 178 -2.08 7.77 3.43
N ILE A 179 -3.24 8.42 3.58
CA ILE A 179 -4.50 8.02 2.94
C ILE A 179 -4.58 8.66 1.56
N ASN A 180 -4.66 7.84 0.52
CA ASN A 180 -4.73 8.27 -0.86
C ASN A 180 -6.18 8.29 -1.36
N ASN A 181 -6.58 9.39 -1.99
CA ASN A 181 -7.80 9.51 -2.77
C ASN A 181 -7.47 9.75 -4.23
N GLU A 182 -7.66 8.71 -5.03
CA GLU A 182 -7.48 8.76 -6.47
C GLU A 182 -8.76 9.14 -7.20
N HIS A 183 -9.88 9.36 -6.52
CA HIS A 183 -11.11 9.83 -7.17
C HIS A 183 -11.09 11.35 -7.42
N GLU A 184 -11.87 11.80 -8.40
CA GLU A 184 -12.14 13.22 -8.67
C GLU A 184 -13.13 13.87 -7.69
N ARG A 185 -13.78 13.06 -6.84
CA ARG A 185 -14.67 13.58 -5.79
C ARG A 185 -13.98 13.74 -4.45
N SER A 186 -14.58 14.59 -3.64
CA SER A 186 -14.22 14.77 -2.24
C SER A 186 -15.07 13.92 -1.31
N TYR A 187 -14.56 13.60 -0.12
CA TYR A 187 -15.27 12.82 0.90
C TYR A 187 -15.22 13.52 2.25
N ASN A 188 -16.38 13.63 2.90
CA ASN A 188 -16.49 14.06 4.30
C ASN A 188 -16.63 12.81 5.18
N ILE A 189 -15.53 12.42 5.83
CA ILE A 189 -15.44 11.15 6.55
C ILE A 189 -15.70 11.42 8.02
N THR A 190 -16.68 10.70 8.58
CA THR A 190 -17.10 10.87 9.97
C THR A 190 -16.49 9.82 10.89
N SER A 191 -16.29 8.61 10.38
CA SER A 191 -15.60 7.52 11.05
C SER A 191 -14.77 6.75 10.04
N SER A 192 -13.59 6.30 10.45
CA SER A 192 -12.79 5.42 9.60
C SER A 192 -11.86 4.52 10.38
N GLN A 193 -11.51 3.41 9.75
CA GLN A 193 -10.56 2.44 10.26
C GLN A 193 -9.46 2.21 9.22
N LEU A 194 -8.23 2.10 9.68
CA LEU A 194 -7.10 1.64 8.89
C LEU A 194 -6.92 0.15 9.16
N ILE A 195 -7.08 -0.66 8.13
CA ILE A 195 -7.00 -2.12 8.21
C ILE A 195 -5.75 -2.57 7.46
N THR A 196 -5.00 -3.49 8.07
CA THR A 196 -3.82 -4.13 7.50
C THR A 196 -3.86 -5.63 7.76
N GLY A 197 -2.96 -6.38 7.12
CA GLY A 197 -2.94 -7.84 7.07
C GLY A 197 -3.36 -8.37 5.70
N SER A 198 -3.49 -9.69 5.60
CA SER A 198 -3.86 -10.35 4.35
C SER A 198 -5.37 -10.31 4.17
N VAL A 199 -5.84 -9.45 3.26
CA VAL A 199 -7.23 -9.46 2.80
C VAL A 199 -7.24 -9.99 1.37
N PRO A 200 -7.58 -11.27 1.14
CA PRO A 200 -7.65 -11.81 -0.20
C PRO A 200 -8.82 -11.16 -0.93
N ILE A 201 -8.50 -10.33 -1.91
CA ILE A 201 -9.48 -9.77 -2.84
C ILE A 201 -9.47 -10.67 -4.06
N ALA A 202 -10.62 -11.25 -4.40
CA ALA A 202 -10.78 -11.99 -5.64
C ALA A 202 -10.35 -11.07 -6.79
N SER A 203 -9.24 -11.39 -7.42
CA SER A 203 -8.77 -10.64 -8.59
C SER A 203 -9.72 -10.98 -9.73
N ALA A 204 -10.70 -10.11 -9.96
CA ALA A 204 -11.54 -10.21 -11.14
C ALA A 204 -10.64 -10.04 -12.37
N SER A 205 -10.28 -11.14 -13.02
CA SER A 205 -9.77 -11.08 -14.39
C SER A 205 -10.84 -10.33 -15.19
N HIS A 206 -10.45 -9.25 -15.88
CA HIS A 206 -11.34 -8.46 -16.72
C HIS A 206 -11.86 -9.32 -17.88
N ARG A 207 -12.90 -10.09 -17.60
CA ARG A 207 -13.84 -10.62 -18.57
C ARG A 207 -15.19 -10.29 -17.98
N VAL A 208 -15.83 -9.24 -18.52
CA VAL A 208 -17.25 -8.99 -18.32
C VAL A 208 -17.98 -10.28 -18.68
N PRO A 209 -18.60 -11.01 -17.73
CA PRO A 209 -19.48 -12.11 -18.07
C PRO A 209 -20.88 -11.52 -18.21
N THR A 210 -21.48 -11.70 -19.38
CA THR A 210 -22.92 -11.67 -19.55
C THR A 210 -23.58 -12.60 -18.54
N SER A 211 -24.69 -12.15 -17.96
CA SER A 211 -25.59 -12.84 -17.01
C SER A 211 -24.99 -13.26 -15.66
N ILE A 212 -25.56 -12.66 -14.62
CA ILE A 212 -25.28 -12.84 -13.19
C ILE A 212 -25.76 -14.22 -12.73
N ASP A 213 -24.85 -15.00 -12.14
CA ASP A 213 -25.20 -16.11 -11.26
C ASP A 213 -24.73 -15.70 -9.85
N THR A 214 -25.69 -15.49 -8.94
CA THR A 214 -25.48 -14.96 -7.59
C THR A 214 -24.90 -16.04 -6.68
N GLN A 215 -23.57 -16.21 -6.67
CA GLN A 215 -22.89 -16.87 -5.56
C GLN A 215 -22.53 -15.84 -4.49
N ARG A 216 -23.35 -15.87 -3.44
CA ARG A 216 -23.24 -15.08 -2.22
C ARG A 216 -21.95 -15.44 -1.46
N ILE A 217 -21.02 -14.49 -1.36
CA ILE A 217 -19.91 -14.55 -0.39
C ILE A 217 -20.40 -13.81 0.86
N GLU A 218 -20.69 -14.55 1.94
CA GLU A 218 -20.99 -13.94 3.22
C GLU A 218 -19.70 -13.34 3.80
N TYR A 219 -19.56 -12.01 3.67
CA TYR A 219 -18.64 -11.26 4.51
C TYR A 219 -19.27 -11.12 5.90
N LEU A 220 -18.67 -11.78 6.89
CA LEU A 220 -19.03 -11.60 8.29
C LEU A 220 -18.75 -10.14 8.69
N ALA A 221 -19.82 -9.37 8.88
CA ALA A 221 -19.75 -8.07 9.52
C ALA A 221 -19.34 -8.25 10.99
N SER A 222 -18.17 -7.71 11.37
CA SER A 222 -17.78 -7.65 12.78
C SER A 222 -18.71 -6.71 13.55
N PRO A 223 -19.26 -7.10 14.70
CA PRO A 223 -20.03 -6.20 15.56
C PRO A 223 -19.06 -5.20 16.24
N MET A 224 -19.31 -3.89 16.10
CA MET A 224 -18.55 -2.88 16.83
C MET A 224 -19.11 -2.69 18.25
N MET A 225 -18.24 -2.85 19.25
CA MET A 225 -18.46 -2.45 20.63
C MET A 225 -18.25 -0.93 20.83
N ASP A 226 -19.12 -0.41 21.68
CA ASP A 226 -19.12 0.79 22.53
C ASP A 226 -18.04 1.88 22.36
N THR A 227 -18.53 3.12 22.31
CA THR A 227 -17.82 4.38 22.29
C THR A 227 -17.02 4.62 23.57
N SER A 228 -15.73 4.27 23.56
CA SER A 228 -14.73 4.91 24.41
C SER A 228 -13.39 5.00 23.69
N SER A 229 -12.69 6.12 23.86
CA SER A 229 -11.40 6.37 23.24
C SER A 229 -10.35 5.39 23.77
N SER A 230 -10.05 4.34 23.01
CA SER A 230 -8.84 3.56 23.17
C SER A 230 -8.40 3.01 21.81
N ILE A 231 -7.11 3.14 21.51
CA ILE A 231 -6.45 2.41 20.44
C ILE A 231 -6.47 0.95 20.89
N SER A 232 -7.46 0.18 20.42
CA SER A 232 -7.42 -1.27 20.60
C SER A 232 -6.44 -1.85 19.59
N SER A 233 -5.19 -2.03 19.99
CA SER A 233 -4.24 -2.93 19.31
C SER A 233 -4.44 -4.39 19.73
N LYS A 234 -5.64 -4.76 20.19
CA LYS A 234 -5.92 -6.16 20.50
C LYS A 234 -6.06 -6.93 19.17
N PRO A 235 -5.25 -7.98 18.95
CA PRO A 235 -5.60 -8.98 17.95
C PRO A 235 -6.91 -9.61 18.42
N ASP A 236 -8.02 -9.15 17.86
CA ASP A 236 -9.30 -9.79 18.09
C ASP A 236 -9.16 -11.20 17.50
N SER A 237 -9.41 -12.23 18.31
CA SER A 237 -9.36 -13.63 17.88
C SER A 237 -10.34 -13.96 16.74
N THR A 238 -11.19 -13.00 16.38
CA THR A 238 -12.15 -13.00 15.28
C THR A 238 -11.61 -12.37 13.98
N ASN A 239 -10.42 -11.74 13.98
CA ASN A 239 -9.97 -10.89 12.87
C ASN A 239 -9.14 -11.61 11.79
N PHE A 240 -9.11 -12.94 11.78
CA PHE A 240 -8.52 -13.77 10.69
C PHE A 240 -7.16 -13.28 10.13
N GLY A 241 -6.27 -12.74 10.97
CA GLY A 241 -4.95 -12.21 10.54
C GLY A 241 -4.93 -10.75 10.06
N THR A 242 -5.96 -9.97 10.42
CA THR A 242 -6.02 -8.52 10.17
C THR A 242 -5.87 -7.71 11.45
N TYR A 243 -5.34 -6.49 11.32
CA TYR A 243 -5.19 -5.51 12.39
C TYR A 243 -5.90 -4.21 11.99
N SER A 244 -6.58 -3.57 12.93
CA SER A 244 -7.34 -2.34 12.70
C SER A 244 -6.87 -1.20 13.61
N TYR A 245 -6.73 0.00 13.04
CA TYR A 245 -6.44 1.24 13.77
C TYR A 245 -7.55 2.26 13.51
N ASN A 246 -8.26 2.67 14.57
CA ASN A 246 -9.37 3.61 14.44
C ASN A 246 -8.87 5.05 14.29
N ILE A 247 -9.40 5.77 13.30
CA ILE A 247 -9.24 7.22 13.20
C ILE A 247 -10.48 7.87 13.83
N THR A 248 -10.32 8.40 15.03
CA THR A 248 -11.42 8.95 15.84
C THR A 248 -11.87 10.36 15.45
N ARG A 249 -11.08 11.06 14.63
CA ARG A 249 -11.39 12.42 14.16
C ARG A 249 -12.06 12.40 12.80
N GLN A 250 -13.07 13.24 12.64
CA GLN A 250 -13.66 13.52 11.32
C GLN A 250 -12.66 14.25 10.44
N PHE A 251 -12.70 13.99 9.13
CA PHE A 251 -11.84 14.69 8.20
C PHE A 251 -12.40 14.75 6.78
N HIS A 252 -12.00 15.80 6.07
CA HIS A 252 -12.26 15.95 4.64
C HIS A 252 -11.10 15.40 3.81
N LEU A 253 -11.40 14.56 2.82
CA LEU A 253 -10.45 14.01 1.86
C LEU A 253 -10.72 14.64 0.49
N ARG A 254 -9.76 15.42 -0.02
CA ARG A 254 -9.91 16.18 -1.28
C ARG A 254 -9.75 15.26 -2.49
N PRO A 255 -10.25 15.65 -3.68
CA PRO A 255 -9.99 14.95 -4.92
C PRO A 255 -8.49 14.80 -5.17
N LYS A 256 -8.05 13.68 -5.76
CA LYS A 256 -6.66 13.46 -6.23
C LYS A 256 -5.62 13.89 -5.19
N SER A 257 -5.78 13.47 -3.93
CA SER A 257 -4.98 13.97 -2.82
C SER A 257 -4.55 12.88 -1.85
N ILE A 258 -3.44 13.16 -1.17
CA ILE A 258 -2.96 12.34 -0.04
C ILE A 258 -3.19 13.12 1.24
N LYS A 259 -3.77 12.46 2.25
CA LYS A 259 -3.95 13.01 3.58
C LYS A 259 -3.22 12.18 4.62
N THR A 260 -2.31 12.82 5.33
CA THR A 260 -1.45 12.17 6.33
C THR A 260 -2.02 12.34 7.74
N PHE A 261 -2.03 11.26 8.53
CA PHE A 261 -2.44 11.29 9.93
C PHE A 261 -1.51 10.45 10.83
N PRO A 262 -1.09 10.94 12.00
CA PRO A 262 -0.56 10.04 13.03
C PRO A 262 -1.64 9.03 13.44
N PHE A 263 -1.27 7.75 13.52
CA PHE A 263 -2.15 6.67 13.98
C PHE A 263 -1.56 5.82 15.11
N LEU A 264 -0.25 5.86 15.31
CA LEU A 264 0.43 5.18 16.41
C LEU A 264 1.69 5.96 16.80
N THR A 265 1.92 6.09 18.10
CA THR A 265 3.20 6.57 18.65
C THR A 265 3.62 5.57 19.71
N THR A 266 4.83 5.03 19.60
CA THR A 266 5.31 4.03 20.55
C THR A 266 6.81 4.09 20.76
N THR A 267 7.26 3.60 21.91
CA THR A 267 8.69 3.37 22.16
C THR A 267 9.13 2.07 21.52
N ILE A 268 10.36 2.05 21.03
CA ILE A 268 10.99 0.87 20.42
C ILE A 268 12.28 0.57 21.16
N LYS A 269 12.65 -0.71 21.24
CA LYS A 269 14.06 -1.05 21.48
C LYS A 269 14.79 -0.96 20.16
N PHE A 270 16.01 -0.45 20.22
CA PHE A 270 16.79 -0.12 19.05
C PHE A 270 18.25 -0.49 19.30
N ASN A 271 18.90 -1.05 18.28
CA ASN A 271 20.33 -1.25 18.22
C ASN A 271 20.86 -0.86 16.82
N TYR A 272 22.11 -0.41 16.75
CA TYR A 272 22.78 0.00 15.53
C TYR A 272 24.04 -0.84 15.32
N THR A 273 24.21 -1.30 14.08
CA THR A 273 25.40 -2.06 13.68
C THR A 273 25.83 -1.63 12.29
N LEU A 274 27.13 -1.73 12.04
CA LEU A 274 27.68 -1.57 10.70
C LEU A 274 27.92 -2.95 10.11
N GLU A 275 27.21 -3.31 9.04
CA GLU A 275 27.33 -4.64 8.42
C GLU A 275 27.83 -4.53 6.99
N THR A 276 28.64 -5.49 6.55
CA THR A 276 28.89 -5.69 5.11
C THR A 276 29.17 -7.15 4.82
N THR A 277 28.81 -7.57 3.61
CA THR A 277 29.02 -8.95 3.14
C THR A 277 29.78 -8.89 1.82
N THR A 278 30.84 -9.68 1.71
CA THR A 278 31.65 -9.73 0.50
C THR A 278 32.05 -11.16 0.16
N TYR A 279 32.24 -11.40 -1.14
CA TYR A 279 32.70 -12.68 -1.63
C TYR A 279 34.24 -12.68 -1.72
N LEU A 280 34.87 -13.74 -1.25
CA LEU A 280 36.30 -13.94 -1.46
C LEU A 280 36.57 -14.14 -2.94
N SER A 281 37.41 -13.28 -3.49
CA SER A 281 38.02 -13.41 -4.80
C SER A 281 39.51 -13.13 -4.69
N THR A 282 40.30 -13.52 -5.69
CA THR A 282 41.71 -13.15 -5.77
C THR A 282 41.87 -11.66 -6.02
N GLY A 283 42.85 -11.05 -5.34
CA GLY A 283 43.21 -9.65 -5.56
C GLY A 283 42.70 -8.74 -4.45
N THR A 284 42.40 -7.50 -4.83
CA THR A 284 42.07 -6.44 -3.90
C THR A 284 40.60 -6.06 -4.02
N THR A 285 39.89 -6.04 -2.90
CA THR A 285 38.49 -5.58 -2.82
C THR A 285 38.40 -4.45 -1.81
N TYR A 286 37.67 -3.39 -2.17
CA TYR A 286 37.41 -2.27 -1.28
C TYR A 286 35.93 -1.93 -1.29
N GLY A 287 35.43 -1.37 -0.19
CA GLY A 287 34.04 -0.95 -0.09
C GLY A 287 33.73 -0.22 1.21
N LEU A 288 32.45 0.08 1.38
CA LEU A 288 31.91 0.75 2.55
C LEU A 288 31.08 -0.24 3.37
N PHE A 289 31.01 0.01 4.68
CA PHE A 289 30.03 -0.67 5.52
C PHE A 289 28.63 -0.14 5.26
N GLN A 290 27.61 -0.92 5.59
CA GLN A 290 26.21 -0.52 5.53
C GLN A 290 25.69 -0.27 6.93
N ARG A 291 24.89 0.78 7.07
CA ARG A 291 24.23 1.14 8.32
C ARG A 291 23.01 0.28 8.52
N VAL A 292 23.03 -0.59 9.52
CA VAL A 292 21.95 -1.53 9.81
C VAL A 292 21.37 -1.23 11.20
N PHE A 293 20.10 -0.85 11.20
CA PHE A 293 19.32 -0.54 12.39
C PHE A 293 18.47 -1.77 12.72
N ILE A 294 18.58 -2.28 13.93
CA ILE A 294 17.74 -3.37 14.44
C ILE A 294 16.71 -2.73 15.36
N ILE A 295 15.43 -2.88 15.02
CA ILE A 295 14.34 -2.35 15.84
C ILE A 295 13.48 -3.49 16.37
N GLN A 296 12.93 -3.31 17.57
CA GLN A 296 11.96 -4.21 18.16
C GLN A 296 10.79 -3.37 18.70
N PRO A 297 9.64 -3.36 18.00
CA PRO A 297 8.52 -2.54 18.38
C PRO A 297 7.71 -3.18 19.51
N SER A 298 7.08 -2.35 20.32
CA SER A 298 6.17 -2.78 21.40
C SER A 298 4.75 -3.09 20.91
N GLU A 299 4.43 -2.79 19.65
CA GLU A 299 3.15 -3.04 19.00
C GLU A 299 3.38 -3.60 17.58
N PHE A 300 2.34 -4.18 16.96
CA PHE A 300 2.41 -4.59 15.55
C PHE A 300 2.59 -3.37 14.65
N LEU A 301 3.54 -3.46 13.70
CA LEU A 301 3.79 -2.42 12.70
C LEU A 301 3.57 -2.99 11.30
N PRO A 302 2.58 -2.50 10.54
CA PRO A 302 2.41 -2.90 9.15
C PRO A 302 3.56 -2.48 8.24
N ALA A 303 3.80 -3.24 7.18
CA ALA A 303 4.85 -2.99 6.20
C ALA A 303 4.75 -1.57 5.60
N GLY A 304 5.86 -0.85 5.55
CA GLY A 304 5.89 0.55 5.15
C GLY A 304 7.28 1.13 5.01
N THR A 305 7.35 2.42 4.71
CA THR A 305 8.63 3.15 4.63
C THR A 305 9.01 3.68 5.99
N ILE A 306 10.27 3.56 6.40
CA ILE A 306 10.76 4.04 7.69
C ILE A 306 11.94 4.99 7.49
N THR A 307 11.88 6.16 8.13
CA THR A 307 12.92 7.18 8.09
C THR A 307 13.48 7.42 9.49
N PHE A 308 14.80 7.46 9.61
CA PHE A 308 15.50 7.68 10.88
C PHE A 308 16.01 9.11 10.98
N TYR A 309 15.83 9.73 12.14
CA TYR A 309 16.24 11.09 12.44
C TYR A 309 17.04 11.14 13.75
N LEU A 310 18.02 12.04 13.81
CA LEU A 310 18.70 12.37 15.06
C LEU A 310 18.00 13.55 15.75
N ALA A 311 17.57 13.37 17.00
CA ALA A 311 16.78 14.37 17.72
C ALA A 311 17.53 15.68 17.96
N SER A 312 18.82 15.61 18.28
CA SER A 312 19.65 16.78 18.59
C SER A 312 19.88 17.71 17.40
N THR A 313 19.89 17.18 16.18
CA THR A 313 20.21 17.95 14.96
C THR A 313 19.05 18.06 13.98
N GLY A 314 18.04 17.19 14.08
CA GLY A 314 16.97 17.03 13.10
C GLY A 314 17.42 16.41 11.77
N ILE A 315 18.67 15.93 11.68
CA ILE A 315 19.24 15.37 10.45
C ILE A 315 18.62 14.00 10.17
N THR A 316 18.30 13.75 8.90
CA THR A 316 17.89 12.42 8.42
C THR A 316 19.10 11.51 8.32
N LEU A 317 19.09 10.42 9.08
CA LEU A 317 20.13 9.39 9.03
C LEU A 317 19.94 8.51 7.78
N GLY A 318 18.71 8.18 7.44
CA GLY A 318 18.42 7.42 6.22
C GLY A 318 17.00 6.91 6.18
N GLN A 319 16.67 6.23 5.07
CA GLN A 319 15.37 5.65 4.84
C GLN A 319 15.54 4.17 4.45
N GLY A 320 14.65 3.33 4.97
CA GLY A 320 14.59 1.91 4.67
C GLY A 320 13.16 1.43 4.49
N ARG A 321 13.00 0.10 4.38
CA ARG A 321 11.70 -0.56 4.33
C ARG A 321 11.47 -1.42 5.56
N LEU A 322 10.30 -1.24 6.15
CA LEU A 322 9.74 -2.08 7.18
C LEU A 322 8.87 -3.16 6.52
N ILE A 323 8.98 -4.40 6.98
CA ILE A 323 8.02 -5.45 6.61
C ILE A 323 6.96 -5.53 7.71
N ASP A 324 5.92 -6.34 7.52
CA ASP A 324 4.97 -6.59 8.61
C ASP A 324 5.75 -7.13 9.82
N THR A 325 5.78 -6.34 10.89
CA THR A 325 6.61 -6.60 12.07
C THR A 325 5.71 -6.91 13.25
N PRO A 326 5.63 -8.17 13.69
CA PRO A 326 4.97 -8.55 14.92
C PRO A 326 5.43 -7.74 16.13
N LYS A 327 4.53 -7.65 17.12
CA LYS A 327 4.87 -7.13 18.44
C LYS A 327 6.08 -7.89 18.99
N GLN A 328 7.07 -7.16 19.49
CA GLN A 328 8.30 -7.69 20.09
C GLN A 328 9.20 -8.51 19.14
N SER A 329 8.95 -8.54 17.83
CA SER A 329 9.91 -9.16 16.90
C SER A 329 10.97 -8.17 16.47
N GLU A 330 12.21 -8.63 16.34
CA GLU A 330 13.30 -7.81 15.79
C GLU A 330 13.19 -7.73 14.26
N GLN A 331 13.37 -6.53 13.72
CA GLN A 331 13.57 -6.31 12.30
C GLN A 331 14.88 -5.56 12.05
N LYS A 332 15.71 -6.09 11.14
CA LYS A 332 16.86 -5.39 10.57
C LYS A 332 16.45 -4.47 9.43
N ILE A 333 16.93 -3.24 9.44
CA ILE A 333 16.67 -2.21 8.44
C ILE A 333 18.00 -1.64 7.96
N ASN A 334 18.26 -1.78 6.66
CA ASN A 334 19.45 -1.26 6.03
C ASN A 334 19.19 0.17 5.51
N LEU A 335 20.02 1.13 5.90
CA LEU A 335 19.95 2.55 5.52
C LEU A 335 21.02 2.95 4.49
N GLY A 336 21.64 1.97 3.83
CA GLY A 336 22.68 2.16 2.84
C GLY A 336 24.07 2.33 3.44
N ASN A 337 25.01 2.75 2.60
CA ASN A 337 26.42 2.80 2.96
C ASN A 337 26.71 3.88 4.02
N ASP A 338 27.67 3.59 4.88
CA ASP A 338 28.31 4.53 5.78
C ASP A 338 29.58 5.10 5.11
N PRO A 339 29.72 6.43 4.98
CA PRO A 339 30.90 7.02 4.35
C PRO A 339 32.15 6.98 5.25
N ASP A 340 31.96 6.85 6.56
CA ASP A 340 32.99 6.96 7.58
C ASP A 340 33.69 5.62 7.84
N VAL A 341 33.08 4.49 7.50
CA VAL A 341 33.69 3.16 7.75
C VAL A 341 33.90 2.39 6.45
N LYS A 342 35.17 2.05 6.19
CA LYS A 342 35.63 1.42 4.95
C LYS A 342 36.33 0.10 5.24
N PHE A 343 36.23 -0.84 4.31
CA PHE A 343 37.03 -2.05 4.33
C PHE A 343 37.94 -2.13 3.11
N HIS A 344 39.06 -2.79 3.31
CA HIS A 344 40.06 -3.12 2.29
C HIS A 344 40.54 -4.55 2.53
N ILE A 345 40.33 -5.42 1.54
CA ILE A 345 40.67 -6.83 1.61
C ILE A 345 41.70 -7.11 0.54
N ILE A 346 42.78 -7.76 0.94
CA ILE A 346 43.80 -8.29 0.04
C ILE A 346 43.81 -9.80 0.22
N SER A 347 43.42 -10.52 -0.84
CA SER A 347 43.37 -11.97 -0.87
C SER A 347 44.45 -12.52 -1.80
N ILE A 348 45.34 -13.34 -1.25
CA ILE A 348 46.40 -14.02 -1.98
C ILE A 348 46.17 -15.53 -1.90
N ILE A 349 45.96 -16.17 -3.06
CA ILE A 349 45.91 -17.64 -3.15
C ILE A 349 47.34 -18.17 -3.08
N THR A 350 47.59 -19.05 -2.12
CA THR A 350 48.75 -19.93 -2.15
C THR A 350 48.24 -21.34 -2.45
N ALA A 351 48.29 -21.74 -3.72
CA ALA A 351 47.76 -23.04 -4.12
C ALA A 351 48.63 -24.16 -3.57
N VAL A 352 48.18 -24.81 -2.49
CA VAL A 352 48.77 -26.05 -1.99
C VAL A 352 47.95 -27.21 -2.55
N ARG A 353 48.46 -27.92 -3.55
CA ARG A 353 47.83 -29.17 -4.02
C ARG A 353 47.88 -30.19 -2.87
N GLN A 354 46.77 -30.43 -2.20
CA GLN A 354 46.61 -31.53 -1.26
C GLN A 354 45.79 -32.65 -1.91
N THR A 355 46.44 -33.62 -2.55
CA THR A 355 45.75 -34.87 -2.92
C THR A 355 45.31 -35.61 -1.64
N PRO A 356 44.05 -36.07 -1.51
CA PRO A 356 43.05 -36.30 -2.56
C PRO A 356 41.91 -35.24 -2.63
N ILE A 357 41.99 -34.10 -1.93
CA ILE A 357 40.91 -33.10 -1.85
C ILE A 357 41.41 -31.79 -2.44
N TYR A 358 40.78 -31.29 -3.51
CA TYR A 358 41.06 -29.94 -4.03
C TYR A 358 40.74 -28.89 -2.96
N GLY A 359 41.75 -28.51 -2.18
CA GLY A 359 41.75 -27.41 -1.24
C GLY A 359 42.70 -26.32 -1.72
N GLN A 360 42.34 -25.05 -1.47
CA GLN A 360 43.22 -23.91 -1.68
C GLN A 360 43.48 -23.24 -0.34
N ASP A 361 44.74 -22.99 -0.01
CA ASP A 361 45.09 -22.17 1.14
C ASP A 361 45.08 -20.70 0.71
N LEU A 362 44.13 -19.93 1.23
CA LEU A 362 44.00 -18.50 1.01
C LEU A 362 44.59 -17.76 2.20
N SER A 363 45.52 -16.84 1.92
CA SER A 363 45.96 -15.84 2.89
C SER A 363 45.19 -14.55 2.63
N VAL A 364 44.27 -14.21 3.51
CA VAL A 364 43.40 -13.03 3.40
C VAL A 364 43.80 -12.01 4.46
N ASN A 365 44.22 -10.83 4.04
CA ASN A 365 44.41 -9.69 4.92
C ASN A 365 43.20 -8.76 4.80
N VAL A 366 42.46 -8.58 5.89
CA VAL A 366 41.30 -7.70 5.98
C VAL A 366 41.69 -6.51 6.84
N THR A 367 41.61 -5.31 6.27
CA THR A 367 41.79 -4.04 6.97
C THR A 367 40.47 -3.30 7.00
N ILE A 368 40.03 -2.91 8.18
CA ILE A 368 38.88 -2.04 8.41
C ILE A 368 39.43 -0.71 8.92
N SER A 369 38.95 0.39 8.35
CA SER A 369 39.36 1.73 8.77
C SER A 369 38.17 2.67 8.95
N ASN A 370 38.27 3.48 10.01
CA ASN A 370 37.42 4.62 10.24
C ASN A 370 38.33 5.88 10.23
N PRO A 371 38.44 6.61 9.10
CA PRO A 371 39.24 7.83 9.01
C PRO A 371 38.79 8.96 9.94
N LYS A 372 37.50 9.02 10.33
CA LYS A 372 37.01 10.07 11.23
C LYS A 372 37.69 10.00 12.60
N ASP A 373 37.92 8.78 13.07
CA ASP A 373 38.49 8.50 14.38
C ASP A 373 39.95 8.00 14.30
N ASN A 374 40.59 8.08 13.13
CA ASN A 374 41.95 7.58 12.85
C ASN A 374 42.18 6.12 13.30
N GLN A 375 41.15 5.28 13.18
CA GLN A 375 41.22 3.88 13.61
C GLN A 375 41.43 2.93 12.44
N ILE A 376 42.33 1.98 12.66
CA ILE A 376 42.65 0.92 11.69
C ILE A 376 42.74 -0.39 12.44
N VAL A 377 41.98 -1.37 11.98
CA VAL A 377 41.90 -2.71 12.52
C VAL A 377 42.24 -3.68 11.40
N SER A 378 43.19 -4.60 11.62
CA SER A 378 43.62 -5.54 10.60
C SER A 378 43.66 -6.98 11.10
N VAL A 379 43.29 -7.90 10.22
CA VAL A 379 43.22 -9.34 10.47
C VAL A 379 43.87 -10.07 9.32
N THR A 380 44.80 -10.97 9.63
CA THR A 380 45.26 -11.97 8.66
C THR A 380 44.62 -13.32 8.96
N LEU A 381 43.93 -13.85 7.97
CA LEU A 381 43.25 -15.14 7.97
C LEU A 381 43.96 -16.09 7.03
N ASN A 382 44.36 -17.26 7.52
CA ASN A 382 44.70 -18.38 6.65
C ASN A 382 43.50 -19.33 6.60
N ILE A 383 43.00 -19.55 5.41
CA ILE A 383 41.75 -20.27 5.16
C ILE A 383 42.08 -21.46 4.27
N ASN A 384 41.70 -22.68 4.68
CA ASN A 384 41.62 -23.80 3.74
C ASN A 384 40.23 -23.76 3.10
N SER A 385 40.18 -23.52 1.80
CA SER A 385 38.96 -23.48 1.03
C SER A 385 38.84 -24.77 0.22
N GLY A 386 37.94 -25.65 0.64
CA GLY A 386 37.48 -26.81 -0.12
C GLY A 386 36.16 -26.50 -0.83
N TYR A 387 35.70 -27.43 -1.68
CA TYR A 387 34.50 -27.27 -2.53
C TYR A 387 33.20 -26.88 -1.77
N ARG A 388 33.11 -27.08 -0.45
CA ARG A 388 31.93 -26.71 0.38
C ARG A 388 32.25 -26.32 1.83
N ASN A 389 33.53 -26.26 2.20
CA ASN A 389 33.96 -26.03 3.57
C ASN A 389 35.10 -25.02 3.57
N THR A 390 34.95 -23.98 4.39
CA THR A 390 35.98 -22.99 4.66
C THR A 390 36.47 -23.24 6.07
N THR A 391 37.67 -23.78 6.28
CA THR A 391 38.20 -23.94 7.64
C THR A 391 39.20 -22.83 7.93
N LEU A 392 38.97 -22.09 9.00
CA LEU A 392 39.94 -21.12 9.52
C LEU A 392 41.14 -21.89 10.10
N ILE A 393 42.30 -21.80 9.45
CA ILE A 393 43.54 -22.47 9.85
C ILE A 393 44.27 -21.63 10.91
N ARG A 394 44.38 -20.32 10.69
CA ARG A 394 45.14 -19.42 11.55
C ARG A 394 44.54 -18.02 11.55
N ARG A 395 44.59 -17.39 12.72
CA ARG A 395 44.21 -15.98 12.93
C ARG A 395 45.39 -15.23 13.53
N ASN A 396 45.77 -14.11 12.91
CA ASN A 396 46.55 -13.06 13.55
C ASN A 396 45.72 -11.77 13.51
N GLN A 397 45.54 -11.13 14.66
CA GLN A 397 44.72 -9.92 14.80
C GLN A 397 45.56 -8.78 15.38
N SER A 398 45.35 -7.57 14.86
CA SER A 398 46.07 -6.37 15.32
C SER A 398 45.53 -5.80 16.64
N SER A 399 44.36 -6.26 17.08
CA SER A 399 43.67 -5.77 18.29
C SER A 399 42.88 -6.89 18.96
N SER A 400 42.68 -6.80 20.28
CA SER A 400 41.76 -7.64 21.05
C SER A 400 40.28 -7.37 20.75
N ASN A 401 39.97 -6.24 20.08
CA ASN A 401 38.61 -5.80 19.78
C ASN A 401 38.01 -6.50 18.56
N ILE A 402 38.64 -7.59 18.11
CA ILE A 402 38.21 -8.37 16.96
C ILE A 402 37.82 -9.76 17.43
N THR A 403 36.61 -10.19 17.11
CA THR A 403 36.22 -11.59 17.18
C THR A 403 35.98 -12.11 15.78
N ILE A 404 36.25 -13.40 15.57
CA ILE A 404 36.04 -14.03 14.27
C ILE A 404 35.43 -15.38 14.54
N ASP A 405 34.29 -15.62 13.93
CA ASP A 405 33.51 -16.82 14.16
C ASP A 405 33.15 -17.41 12.81
N GLN A 406 33.09 -18.73 12.74
CA GLN A 406 32.51 -19.40 11.59
C GLN A 406 31.01 -19.53 11.80
N ASP A 407 30.21 -19.30 10.77
CA ASP A 407 28.77 -19.49 10.90
C ASP A 407 28.44 -20.98 11.12
N LEU A 408 27.60 -21.25 12.12
CA LEU A 408 27.26 -22.61 12.53
C LEU A 408 26.42 -23.35 11.48
N ASN A 409 25.63 -22.61 10.69
CA ASN A 409 24.71 -23.15 9.69
C ASN A 409 25.34 -23.15 8.29
N ASN A 410 26.26 -22.23 8.03
CA ASN A 410 26.95 -22.10 6.75
C ASN A 410 28.48 -22.10 6.94
N LYS A 411 29.08 -23.29 6.82
CA LYS A 411 30.54 -23.47 6.92
C LYS A 411 31.34 -22.75 5.83
N ALA A 412 30.70 -22.21 4.79
CA ALA A 412 31.36 -21.39 3.79
C ALA A 412 31.48 -19.90 4.20
N LEU A 413 30.83 -19.50 5.31
CA LEU A 413 30.77 -18.13 5.81
C LEU A 413 31.67 -17.94 7.04
N LEU A 414 32.60 -16.99 6.96
CA LEU A 414 33.37 -16.49 8.09
C LEU A 414 32.85 -15.11 8.48
N ILE A 415 32.56 -14.91 9.76
CA ILE A 415 32.05 -13.66 10.32
C ILE A 415 33.18 -13.02 11.14
N ILE A 416 33.67 -11.87 10.69
CA ILE A 416 34.63 -11.03 11.43
C ILE A 416 33.81 -9.93 12.10
N ARG A 417 33.92 -9.79 13.42
CA ARG A 417 33.35 -8.66 14.17
C ARG A 417 34.48 -7.82 14.71
N ALA A 418 34.43 -6.51 14.48
CA ALA A 418 35.39 -5.56 15.01
C ALA A 418 34.63 -4.47 15.78
N MET A 419 35.05 -4.17 17.00
CA MET A 419 34.58 -3.00 17.74
C MET A 419 35.48 -1.81 17.40
N ILE A 420 34.88 -0.75 16.87
CA ILE A 420 35.56 0.49 16.49
C ILE A 420 35.09 1.58 17.45
N GLN A 421 36.02 2.20 18.18
CA GLN A 421 35.76 3.31 19.10
C GLN A 421 35.37 4.58 18.30
N PRO A 422 34.73 5.59 18.88
CA PRO A 422 34.48 5.84 20.32
C PRO A 422 33.22 5.19 20.90
N ASN A 423 32.37 4.56 20.08
CA ASN A 423 31.20 3.86 20.58
C ASN A 423 31.56 2.41 20.87
N GLU A 424 31.79 2.06 22.14
CA GLU A 424 31.97 0.67 22.60
C GLU A 424 30.81 -0.26 22.18
N ASP A 425 29.66 0.33 21.86
CA ASP A 425 28.46 -0.34 21.38
C ASP A 425 28.40 -0.52 19.85
N GLU A 426 29.28 0.15 19.07
CA GLU A 426 29.33 0.01 17.61
C GLU A 426 30.11 -1.23 17.19
N THR A 427 29.39 -2.32 16.96
CA THR A 427 29.96 -3.53 16.37
C THR A 427 29.91 -3.43 14.84
N CYS A 428 31.08 -3.44 14.20
CA CYS A 428 31.20 -3.68 12.77
C CYS A 428 31.21 -5.20 12.52
N MET A 429 30.24 -5.71 11.78
CA MET A 429 30.18 -7.11 11.38
C MET A 429 30.48 -7.24 9.89
N PHE A 430 31.36 -8.17 9.56
CA PHE A 430 31.86 -8.40 8.23
C PHE A 430 31.72 -9.89 7.90
N ALA A 431 30.93 -10.21 6.89
CA ALA A 431 30.67 -11.57 6.44
C ALA A 431 31.48 -11.85 5.17
N VAL A 432 32.30 -12.90 5.21
CA VAL A 432 33.15 -13.37 4.12
C VAL A 432 32.58 -14.67 3.58
N ILE A 433 32.09 -14.63 2.34
CA ILE A 433 31.50 -15.80 1.67
C ILE A 433 32.43 -16.28 0.57
N GLN A 434 32.66 -17.60 0.45
CA GLN A 434 33.36 -18.14 -0.72
C GLN A 434 32.45 -18.06 -1.96
N SER A 435 32.93 -17.51 -3.08
CA SER A 435 32.21 -17.61 -4.35
C SER A 435 32.33 -19.04 -4.91
N ASN A 436 31.20 -19.59 -5.38
CA ASN A 436 31.13 -20.91 -6.04
C ASN A 436 32.03 -21.03 -7.27
#